data_AF-A0A3D5AUB7-F1
#
_entry.id   AF-A0A3D5AUB7-F1
#
_cell.length_a   1.000
_cell.length_b   1.000
_cell.length_c   1.000
_cell.angle_alpha   90.00
_cell.angle_beta   90.00
_cell.angle_gamma   90.00
#
_symmetry.space_group_name_H-M   'P 1'
#
loop_
_entity.id
_entity.type
_entity.pdbx_description
1 polymer ?
#
loop_
_entity_poly.entity_id
_entity_poly.type
_entity_poly.pdbx_seq_one_letter_code
_entity_poly.pdbx_strand_id
1 'polypeptide(L)'
;MSRKIRFLASEIDSEAPRIWAELTRTGRFTDPRYGEFEISRKMLDEMLENFRANTYGQEIFIDVAHKPQDGAAAKLLDLRMECAGTECRLLGELEFTVFGKDAVQQRGFSYISVEYSEDFVDNESGARHGATLLGAGLTLRPVVKNLKAISLAEGDVNGDVPLLINVPIAAYIKDDEAMNEIDKLKEKLRKDLGNLGLYKQLIETFLNLFHQQAMQLPEQTYDTLQPIADQVYDSAKLSLQEIEAGKTNITLSMPEYKIPDIGKMIHAEFAKTEQARAEAKRLTEESTSRKLAEFTRNIEAVEGFDAALKETLLQAGALITDAMTEQQIKALAEQQIRIGKELMQSRVDAKLAGMGYQASGNVHVSGGEPNNQIKELQEQFDKRLGFTDNQRRFHATGGQLQGVNKKLAEEVLERFDREHAPRLLRESAAWKQKFQGHRALSEGERHMLLAAGTELVTDISVPVIYERTVIREALYQLVALNFVNTGTVPM
;
A
#
# COMPACT_ATOMS: atom_id res chain seq x y z
N MET A 1 10.68 -24.34 -25.16
CA MET A 1 10.10 -23.36 -24.20
C MET A 1 10.29 -23.93 -22.80
N SER A 2 11.17 -23.32 -22.00
CA SER A 2 11.52 -23.80 -20.66
C SER A 2 10.42 -23.41 -19.66
N ARG A 3 9.70 -24.38 -19.09
CA ARG A 3 8.72 -24.17 -18.01
C ARG A 3 9.50 -23.95 -16.71
N LYS A 4 9.36 -22.76 -16.11
CA LYS A 4 9.95 -22.42 -14.81
C LYS A 4 9.17 -23.13 -13.69
N ILE A 5 9.88 -23.83 -12.81
CA ILE A 5 9.34 -24.55 -11.64
C ILE A 5 9.73 -23.76 -10.38
N ARG A 6 8.80 -23.60 -9.42
CA ARG A 6 9.01 -22.86 -8.16
C ARG A 6 8.71 -23.79 -6.98
N PHE A 7 9.55 -23.73 -5.95
CA PHE A 7 9.40 -24.46 -4.68
C PHE A 7 9.00 -23.47 -3.58
N LEU A 8 7.99 -23.80 -2.77
CA LEU A 8 7.61 -23.09 -1.56
C LEU A 8 7.97 -23.97 -0.36
N ALA A 9 8.76 -23.43 0.57
CA ALA A 9 8.93 -23.98 1.89
C ALA A 9 8.38 -22.95 2.88
N SER A 10 7.45 -23.40 3.73
CA SER A 10 6.86 -22.77 4.92
C SER A 10 6.18 -21.40 4.75
N GLU A 11 4.85 -21.41 4.88
CA GLU A 11 4.05 -20.27 5.35
C GLU A 11 4.26 -20.06 6.85
N ILE A 12 4.58 -18.84 7.26
CA ILE A 12 4.31 -18.32 8.60
C ILE A 12 3.71 -16.93 8.41
N ASP A 13 2.48 -16.78 8.88
CA ASP A 13 1.75 -15.52 8.98
C ASP A 13 2.34 -14.71 10.15
N SER A 14 3.09 -13.65 9.85
CA SER A 14 3.41 -12.58 10.80
C SER A 14 3.65 -11.27 10.06
N GLU A 15 3.25 -10.17 10.69
CA GLU A 15 3.53 -8.79 10.26
C GLU A 15 4.98 -8.64 9.75
N ALA A 16 5.12 -8.08 8.54
CA ALA A 16 6.32 -8.01 7.69
C ALA A 16 6.87 -9.38 7.21
N PRO A 17 6.71 -9.74 5.93
CA PRO A 17 7.21 -11.00 5.39
C PRO A 17 8.74 -11.01 5.47
N ARG A 18 9.26 -11.97 6.22
CA ARG A 18 10.69 -12.25 6.28
C ARG A 18 11.05 -13.23 5.19
N ILE A 19 12.08 -12.90 4.40
CA ILE A 19 12.57 -13.81 3.36
C ILE A 19 14.09 -13.93 3.41
N TRP A 20 14.60 -15.10 3.07
CA TRP A 20 16.01 -15.28 2.76
C TRP A 20 16.27 -14.92 1.30
N ALA A 21 17.03 -13.85 1.07
CA ALA A 21 17.38 -13.38 -0.27
C ALA A 21 18.90 -13.47 -0.50
N GLU A 22 19.28 -13.74 -1.74
CA GLU A 22 20.69 -13.74 -2.13
C GLU A 22 21.19 -12.30 -2.29
N LEU A 23 22.23 -11.95 -1.51
CA LEU A 23 22.81 -10.62 -1.49
C LEU A 23 23.97 -10.51 -2.49
N THR A 24 24.87 -11.51 -2.48
CA THR A 24 26.02 -11.60 -3.39
C THR A 24 26.58 -13.02 -3.45
N ARG A 25 27.58 -13.25 -4.29
CA ARG A 25 28.27 -14.53 -4.44
C ARG A 25 29.76 -14.35 -4.70
N THR A 26 30.53 -15.40 -4.41
CA THR A 26 31.95 -15.45 -4.75
C THR A 26 32.17 -15.44 -6.26
N GLY A 27 33.28 -14.85 -6.69
CA GLY A 27 33.70 -14.85 -8.08
C GLY A 27 34.55 -13.65 -8.44
N ARG A 28 34.99 -13.63 -9.71
CA ARG A 28 35.63 -12.47 -10.32
C ARG A 28 34.64 -11.74 -11.20
N PHE A 29 34.61 -10.44 -11.08
CA PHE A 29 33.64 -9.56 -11.72
C PHE A 29 34.34 -8.36 -12.33
N THR A 30 33.66 -7.71 -13.27
CA THR A 30 34.14 -6.48 -13.89
C THR A 30 32.99 -5.48 -13.94
N ASP A 31 33.22 -4.28 -13.43
CA ASP A 31 32.26 -3.16 -13.53
C ASP A 31 32.96 -1.93 -14.12
N PRO A 32 32.33 -1.16 -15.02
CA PRO A 32 32.94 0.03 -15.63
C PRO A 32 33.46 1.08 -14.64
N ARG A 33 32.94 1.12 -13.41
CA ARG A 33 33.32 2.09 -12.37
C ARG A 33 34.53 1.65 -11.55
N TYR A 34 34.67 0.34 -11.32
CA TYR A 34 35.64 -0.21 -10.37
C TYR A 34 36.72 -1.08 -11.03
N GLY A 35 36.56 -1.44 -12.31
CA GLY A 35 37.46 -2.36 -13.00
C GLY A 35 37.19 -3.82 -12.62
N GLU A 36 38.22 -4.65 -12.65
CA GLU A 36 38.16 -6.04 -12.20
C GLU A 36 38.25 -6.11 -10.68
N PHE A 37 37.34 -6.88 -10.06
CA PHE A 37 37.34 -7.12 -8.62
C PHE A 37 36.96 -8.58 -8.32
N GLU A 38 37.38 -9.07 -7.16
CA GLU A 38 37.13 -10.44 -6.71
C GLU A 38 36.39 -10.43 -5.38
N ILE A 39 35.30 -11.18 -5.28
CA ILE A 39 34.65 -11.51 -4.01
C ILE A 39 35.11 -12.91 -3.63
N SER A 40 36.03 -12.98 -2.67
CA SER A 40 36.55 -14.25 -2.17
C SER A 40 35.67 -14.81 -1.05
N ARG A 41 35.80 -16.12 -0.78
CA ARG A 41 35.12 -16.74 0.38
C ARG A 41 35.51 -16.07 1.70
N LYS A 42 36.79 -15.73 1.86
CA LYS A 42 37.31 -15.04 3.05
C LYS A 42 36.57 -13.73 3.30
N MET A 43 36.28 -12.96 2.24
CA MET A 43 35.54 -11.70 2.37
C MET A 43 34.09 -11.94 2.82
N LEU A 44 33.44 -13.00 2.35
CA LEU A 44 32.08 -13.33 2.81
C LEU A 44 32.07 -13.77 4.28
N ASP A 45 33.08 -14.53 4.71
CA ASP A 45 33.27 -14.93 6.11
C ASP A 45 33.50 -13.68 7.00
N GLU A 46 34.39 -12.77 6.59
CA GLU A 46 34.63 -11.50 7.30
C GLU A 46 33.36 -10.63 7.39
N MET A 47 32.58 -10.52 6.29
CA MET A 47 31.30 -9.80 6.31
C MET A 47 30.28 -10.42 7.29
N LEU A 48 30.22 -11.75 7.36
CA LEU A 48 29.33 -12.47 8.26
C LEU A 48 29.73 -12.25 9.73
N GLU A 49 31.03 -12.35 10.03
CA GLU A 49 31.58 -12.12 11.38
C GLU A 49 31.35 -10.66 11.81
N ASN A 50 31.67 -9.70 10.94
CA ASN A 50 31.52 -8.27 11.23
C ASN A 50 30.06 -7.86 11.41
N PHE A 51 29.13 -8.44 10.64
CA PHE A 51 27.70 -8.21 10.82
C PHE A 51 27.22 -8.70 12.20
N ARG A 52 27.60 -9.93 12.59
CA ARG A 52 27.23 -10.51 13.89
C ARG A 52 27.86 -9.78 15.08
N ALA A 53 29.06 -9.22 14.88
CA ALA A 53 29.73 -8.40 15.88
C ALA A 53 29.19 -6.97 15.96
N ASN A 54 28.24 -6.59 15.10
CA ASN A 54 27.76 -5.21 14.93
C ASN A 54 28.90 -4.21 14.68
N THR A 55 29.93 -4.61 13.92
CA THR A 55 31.14 -3.81 13.65
C THR A 55 30.83 -2.49 12.95
N TYR A 56 29.80 -2.44 12.11
CA TYR A 56 29.39 -1.20 11.43
C TYR A 56 28.74 -0.19 12.38
N GLY A 57 28.30 -0.61 13.58
CA GLY A 57 27.72 0.25 14.60
C GLY A 57 26.29 0.71 14.33
N GLN A 58 25.68 0.32 13.21
CA GLN A 58 24.29 0.61 12.89
C GLN A 58 23.59 -0.54 12.16
N GLU A 59 22.27 -0.55 12.24
CA GLU A 59 21.44 -1.50 11.51
C GLU A 59 21.61 -1.32 10.00
N ILE A 60 21.71 -2.44 9.29
CA ILE A 60 21.90 -2.42 7.83
C ILE A 60 20.52 -2.45 7.15
N PHE A 61 20.23 -1.38 6.43
CA PHE A 61 19.02 -1.25 5.62
C PHE A 61 19.31 -1.51 4.14
N ILE A 62 18.26 -1.92 3.44
CA ILE A 62 18.25 -2.12 2.00
C ILE A 62 17.41 -1.03 1.37
N ASP A 63 18.02 -0.20 0.54
CA ASP A 63 17.35 0.96 -0.08
C ASP A 63 16.82 0.60 -1.47
N VAL A 64 15.81 1.32 -1.96
CA VAL A 64 15.41 1.16 -3.37
C VAL A 64 16.44 1.85 -4.27
N ALA A 65 17.10 1.08 -5.13
CA ALA A 65 18.05 1.57 -6.12
C ALA A 65 19.27 2.35 -5.56
N HIS A 66 19.76 2.00 -4.36
CA HIS A 66 20.86 2.70 -3.68
C HIS A 66 20.58 4.19 -3.42
N LYS A 67 19.33 4.50 -3.05
CA LYS A 67 18.87 5.85 -2.72
C LYS A 67 18.36 5.90 -1.27
N PRO A 68 19.24 6.07 -0.28
CA PRO A 68 18.83 6.07 1.13
C PRO A 68 17.82 7.17 1.46
N GLN A 69 17.82 8.28 0.70
CA GLN A 69 16.87 9.38 0.87
C GLN A 69 15.41 9.02 0.52
N ASP A 70 15.18 7.95 -0.26
CA ASP A 70 13.84 7.51 -0.65
C ASP A 70 13.21 6.58 0.43
N GLY A 71 14.00 6.18 1.43
CA GLY A 71 13.62 5.27 2.50
C GLY A 71 14.04 3.81 2.26
N ALA A 72 13.94 3.00 3.31
CA ALA A 72 14.36 1.60 3.31
C ALA A 72 13.28 0.67 2.74
N ALA A 73 13.67 -0.17 1.77
CA ALA A 73 12.88 -1.27 1.24
C ALA A 73 12.81 -2.46 2.22
N ALA A 74 13.91 -2.78 2.88
CA ALA A 74 13.96 -3.86 3.86
C ALA A 74 15.03 -3.61 4.93
N LYS A 75 14.88 -4.26 6.07
CA LYS A 75 15.90 -4.35 7.11
C LYS A 75 16.58 -5.71 7.03
N LEU A 76 17.91 -5.74 7.11
CA LEU A 76 18.68 -6.98 7.20
C LEU A 76 18.74 -7.46 8.66
N LEU A 77 18.21 -8.65 8.91
CA LEU A 77 18.10 -9.23 10.26
C LEU A 77 19.21 -10.22 10.58
N ASP A 78 19.51 -11.12 9.64
CA ASP A 78 20.53 -12.15 9.80
C ASP A 78 21.23 -12.43 8.47
N LEU A 79 22.41 -13.05 8.55
CA LEU A 79 23.21 -13.48 7.42
C LEU A 79 23.58 -14.95 7.55
N ARG A 80 23.61 -15.63 6.41
CA ARG A 80 24.17 -16.98 6.29
C ARG A 80 24.91 -17.13 4.98
N MET A 81 25.87 -18.04 4.97
CA MET A 81 26.59 -18.41 3.77
C MET A 81 26.21 -19.84 3.36
N GLU A 82 25.87 -20.01 2.08
CA GLU A 82 25.64 -21.32 1.47
C GLU A 82 26.72 -21.59 0.43
N CYS A 83 27.44 -22.69 0.57
CA CYS A 83 28.51 -23.07 -0.35
C CYS A 83 28.18 -24.38 -1.08
N ALA A 84 28.32 -24.37 -2.40
CA ALA A 84 28.24 -25.54 -3.26
C ALA A 84 29.57 -25.69 -4.00
N GLY A 85 30.47 -26.52 -3.48
CA GLY A 85 31.84 -26.66 -4.01
C GLY A 85 32.66 -25.40 -3.79
N THR A 86 33.18 -24.80 -4.86
CA THR A 86 33.98 -23.56 -4.83
C THR A 86 33.16 -22.29 -4.86
N GLU A 87 31.85 -22.39 -5.12
CA GLU A 87 30.95 -21.23 -5.14
C GLU A 87 30.26 -21.08 -3.79
N CYS A 88 30.40 -19.91 -3.18
CA CYS A 88 29.66 -19.54 -1.98
C CYS A 88 28.75 -18.35 -2.27
N ARG A 89 27.53 -18.38 -1.72
CA ARG A 89 26.52 -17.33 -1.80
C ARG A 89 26.27 -16.79 -0.40
N LEU A 90 26.18 -15.46 -0.31
CA LEU A 90 25.78 -14.80 0.92
C LEU A 90 24.28 -14.51 0.83
N LEU A 91 23.52 -15.06 1.77
CA LEU A 91 22.10 -14.82 1.90
C LEU A 91 21.83 -13.98 3.14
N GLY A 92 20.83 -13.10 3.05
CA GLY A 92 20.34 -12.30 4.17
C GLY A 92 18.87 -12.56 4.44
N GLU A 93 18.52 -12.63 5.72
CA GLU A 93 17.13 -12.60 6.18
C GLU A 93 16.65 -11.15 6.16
N LEU A 94 15.65 -10.88 5.33
CA LEU A 94 15.16 -9.53 5.07
C LEU A 94 13.74 -9.37 5.57
N GLU A 95 13.52 -8.33 6.36
CA GLU A 95 12.20 -7.88 6.76
C GLU A 95 11.76 -6.72 5.84
N PHE A 96 10.78 -6.98 4.98
CA PHE A 96 10.32 -5.99 4.00
C PHE A 96 9.37 -4.96 4.62
N THR A 97 9.65 -3.68 4.35
CA THR A 97 8.73 -2.58 4.64
C THR A 97 7.60 -2.54 3.61
N VAL A 98 6.54 -1.78 3.89
CA VAL A 98 5.46 -1.55 2.91
C VAL A 98 6.01 -0.93 1.61
N PHE A 99 7.00 -0.05 1.73
CA PHE A 99 7.69 0.56 0.59
C PHE A 99 8.49 -0.45 -0.24
N GLY A 100 9.18 -1.39 0.41
CA GLY A 100 9.89 -2.46 -0.28
C GLY A 100 8.96 -3.45 -0.98
N LYS A 101 7.82 -3.78 -0.35
CA LYS A 101 6.80 -4.63 -0.98
C LYS A 101 6.31 -4.04 -2.29
N ASP A 102 5.94 -2.76 -2.25
CA ASP A 102 5.51 -2.01 -3.43
C ASP A 102 6.59 -1.98 -4.51
N ALA A 103 7.84 -1.76 -4.12
CA ALA A 103 8.97 -1.77 -5.05
C ALA A 103 9.16 -3.12 -5.76
N VAL A 104 8.97 -4.24 -5.07
CA VAL A 104 9.08 -5.58 -5.67
C VAL A 104 7.84 -5.90 -6.53
N GLN A 105 6.64 -5.67 -6.01
CA GLN A 105 5.39 -6.12 -6.62
C GLN A 105 4.94 -5.22 -7.77
N GLN A 106 4.94 -3.89 -7.57
CA GLN A 106 4.39 -2.94 -8.55
C GLN A 106 5.48 -2.39 -9.47
N ARG A 107 6.67 -2.12 -8.93
CA ARG A 107 7.77 -1.49 -9.67
C ARG A 107 8.77 -2.49 -10.26
N GLY A 108 8.61 -3.78 -9.93
CA GLY A 108 9.34 -4.89 -10.53
C GLY A 108 10.81 -5.02 -10.10
N PHE A 109 11.21 -4.39 -9.00
CA PHE A 109 12.56 -4.58 -8.48
C PHE A 109 12.74 -6.03 -7.99
N SER A 110 13.87 -6.66 -8.34
CA SER A 110 13.99 -8.12 -8.17
C SER A 110 15.32 -8.61 -7.64
N TYR A 111 16.35 -7.78 -7.52
CA TYR A 111 17.68 -8.24 -7.13
C TYR A 111 18.25 -7.38 -6.01
N ILE A 112 19.12 -7.96 -5.20
CA ILE A 112 19.89 -7.21 -4.19
C ILE A 112 21.29 -7.00 -4.73
N SER A 113 21.83 -5.80 -4.55
CA SER A 113 23.22 -5.49 -4.83
C SER A 113 23.84 -4.93 -3.57
N VAL A 114 24.80 -5.65 -2.98
CA VAL A 114 25.46 -5.25 -1.74
C VAL A 114 26.38 -4.05 -1.91
N GLU A 115 26.47 -3.25 -0.85
CA GLU A 115 27.52 -2.27 -0.63
C GLU A 115 28.42 -2.77 0.49
N TYR A 116 29.72 -2.86 0.21
CA TYR A 116 30.72 -3.31 1.18
C TYR A 116 32.01 -2.51 1.02
N SER A 117 32.77 -2.43 2.10
CA SER A 117 34.18 -2.03 2.07
C SER A 117 35.05 -3.27 2.22
N GLU A 118 36.16 -3.37 1.47
CA GLU A 118 37.14 -4.45 1.63
C GLU A 118 38.00 -4.31 2.89
N ASP A 119 38.12 -3.09 3.37
CA ASP A 119 38.90 -2.76 4.56
C ASP A 119 38.21 -1.60 5.29
N PHE A 120 37.15 -1.94 6.00
CA PHE A 120 36.39 -0.97 6.76
C PHE A 120 37.22 -0.43 7.93
N VAL A 121 37.21 0.90 8.06
CA VAL A 121 37.83 1.61 9.17
C VAL A 121 36.73 2.25 9.99
N ASP A 122 36.61 1.84 11.24
CA ASP A 122 35.66 2.41 12.20
C ASP A 122 36.00 3.91 12.41
N ASN A 123 34.98 4.76 12.28
CA ASN A 123 35.12 6.21 12.40
C ASN A 123 35.22 6.69 13.86
N GLU A 124 34.81 5.88 14.83
CA GLU A 124 34.93 6.17 16.26
C GLU A 124 36.26 5.67 16.84
N SER A 125 36.61 4.41 16.56
CA SER A 125 37.81 3.79 17.14
C SER A 125 39.06 3.87 16.25
N GLY A 126 38.90 4.08 14.94
CA GLY A 126 39.98 4.01 13.96
C GLY A 126 40.48 2.58 13.68
N ALA A 127 39.82 1.56 14.22
CA ALA A 127 40.18 0.16 14.02
C ALA A 127 39.83 -0.31 12.59
N ARG A 128 40.67 -1.18 12.03
CA ARG A 128 40.44 -1.81 10.73
C ARG A 128 39.78 -3.17 10.94
N HIS A 129 38.70 -3.43 10.22
CA HIS A 129 37.86 -4.62 10.39
C HIS A 129 37.79 -5.52 9.15
N GLY A 130 38.52 -5.20 8.07
CA GLY A 130 38.46 -5.98 6.84
C GLY A 130 37.10 -5.86 6.14
N ALA A 131 36.67 -6.91 5.44
CA ALA A 131 35.47 -6.84 4.62
C ALA A 131 34.20 -6.66 5.47
N THR A 132 33.50 -5.54 5.29
CA THR A 132 32.32 -5.18 6.09
C THR A 132 31.18 -4.71 5.20
N LEU A 133 29.97 -5.23 5.45
CA LEU A 133 28.74 -4.78 4.80
C LEU A 133 28.33 -3.42 5.35
N LEU A 134 28.01 -2.49 4.46
CA LEU A 134 27.58 -1.14 4.80
C LEU A 134 26.09 -0.91 4.50
N GLY A 135 25.57 -1.64 3.52
CA GLY A 135 24.23 -1.43 2.98
C GLY A 135 23.94 -2.39 1.82
N ALA A 136 22.75 -2.29 1.26
CA ALA A 136 22.44 -2.92 -0.01
C ALA A 136 21.35 -2.16 -0.77
N GLY A 137 21.31 -2.32 -2.09
CA GLY A 137 20.27 -1.76 -2.94
C GLY A 137 19.35 -2.85 -3.49
N LEU A 138 18.05 -2.68 -3.33
CA LEU A 138 17.02 -3.39 -4.10
C LEU A 138 17.01 -2.80 -5.53
N THR A 139 17.51 -3.55 -6.50
CA THR A 139 17.83 -3.09 -7.85
C THR A 139 17.22 -3.98 -8.95
N LEU A 140 17.07 -3.39 -10.14
CA LEU A 140 16.77 -4.12 -11.37
C LEU A 140 18.03 -4.70 -12.03
N ARG A 141 19.18 -4.07 -11.78
CA ARG A 141 20.46 -4.35 -12.44
C ARG A 141 21.58 -4.40 -11.39
N PRO A 142 21.73 -5.52 -10.68
CA PRO A 142 22.80 -5.66 -9.68
C PRO A 142 24.17 -5.67 -10.37
N VAL A 143 25.23 -5.26 -9.67
CA VAL A 143 26.59 -5.31 -10.22
C VAL A 143 27.01 -6.77 -10.42
N VAL A 144 26.89 -7.56 -9.37
CA VAL A 144 27.10 -9.01 -9.40
C VAL A 144 25.91 -9.68 -10.10
N LYS A 145 26.18 -10.45 -11.17
CA LYS A 145 25.14 -11.10 -11.99
C LYS A 145 24.89 -12.56 -11.56
N ASN A 146 23.76 -13.09 -12.01
CA ASN A 146 23.26 -14.45 -11.72
C ASN A 146 22.86 -14.67 -10.25
N LEU A 147 22.41 -13.60 -9.60
CA LEU A 147 21.76 -13.65 -8.30
C LEU A 147 20.32 -14.15 -8.44
N LYS A 148 19.81 -14.83 -7.42
CA LYS A 148 18.42 -15.27 -7.37
C LYS A 148 17.49 -14.06 -7.24
N ALA A 149 16.49 -14.00 -8.11
CA ALA A 149 15.48 -12.95 -8.04
C ALA A 149 14.60 -13.10 -6.79
N ILE A 150 14.34 -11.99 -6.11
CA ILE A 150 13.37 -11.87 -5.04
C ILE A 150 11.96 -12.02 -5.62
N SER A 151 11.15 -12.84 -4.96
CA SER A 151 9.72 -12.92 -5.20
C SER A 151 9.04 -12.96 -3.85
N LEU A 152 8.29 -11.90 -3.53
CA LEU A 152 7.35 -11.91 -2.42
C LEU A 152 6.10 -12.64 -2.94
N ALA A 153 5.82 -13.82 -2.42
CA ALA A 153 4.61 -14.54 -2.79
C ALA A 153 3.40 -13.78 -2.21
N GLU A 154 2.46 -13.39 -3.07
CA GLU A 154 1.10 -13.17 -2.61
C GLU A 154 0.47 -14.55 -2.41
N GLY A 155 -0.19 -14.75 -1.27
CA GLY A 155 -1.27 -15.72 -1.20
C GLY A 155 -2.29 -15.33 -2.27
N ASP A 156 -2.48 -16.24 -3.22
CA ASP A 156 -3.53 -16.29 -4.22
C ASP A 156 -4.06 -14.96 -4.78
N VAL A 157 -3.50 -14.53 -5.92
CA VAL A 157 -4.25 -13.72 -6.89
C VAL A 157 -4.01 -14.26 -8.30
N ASN A 158 -4.90 -15.18 -8.69
CA ASN A 158 -5.27 -15.53 -10.06
C ASN A 158 -4.21 -16.13 -11.01
N GLY A 159 -4.35 -17.45 -11.26
CA GLY A 159 -4.30 -18.00 -12.62
C GLY A 159 -3.15 -18.96 -12.97
N ASP A 160 -3.50 -20.23 -13.17
CA ASP A 160 -2.89 -21.18 -14.12
C ASP A 160 -1.38 -21.46 -14.04
N VAL A 161 -0.87 -21.80 -12.86
CA VAL A 161 0.38 -22.58 -12.77
C VAL A 161 0.10 -23.88 -12.01
N PRO A 162 0.14 -25.06 -12.66
CA PRO A 162 -0.03 -26.32 -11.96
C PRO A 162 1.12 -26.52 -10.96
N LEU A 163 0.76 -26.53 -9.67
CA LEU A 163 1.60 -26.97 -8.58
C LEU A 163 1.95 -28.46 -8.81
N LEU A 164 3.20 -28.75 -9.14
CA LEU A 164 3.74 -30.10 -9.07
C LEU A 164 4.68 -30.15 -7.87
N ILE A 165 4.17 -30.72 -6.78
CA ILE A 165 4.96 -31.10 -5.61
C ILE A 165 6.02 -32.12 -6.07
N ASN A 166 7.28 -31.87 -5.75
CA ASN A 166 8.36 -32.82 -5.98
C ASN A 166 8.13 -34.04 -5.07
N VAL A 167 7.65 -35.13 -5.65
CA VAL A 167 7.24 -36.38 -4.99
C VAL A 167 8.26 -36.91 -3.95
N PRO A 168 9.60 -36.78 -4.11
CA PRO A 168 10.55 -37.25 -3.10
C PRO A 168 10.64 -36.37 -1.85
N ILE A 169 10.37 -35.06 -1.94
CA ILE A 169 10.47 -34.13 -0.78
C ILE A 169 9.17 -34.17 0.04
N ALA A 170 8.02 -34.35 -0.61
CA ALA A 170 6.77 -34.57 0.10
C ALA A 170 6.75 -35.90 0.86
N ALA A 171 7.46 -36.93 0.38
CA ALA A 171 7.66 -38.15 1.17
C ALA A 171 8.49 -37.85 2.43
N TYR A 172 9.60 -37.11 2.32
CA TYR A 172 10.45 -36.79 3.48
C TYR A 172 9.80 -35.83 4.50
N ILE A 173 9.03 -34.83 4.07
CA ILE A 173 8.32 -33.91 4.98
C ILE A 173 7.10 -34.59 5.61
N LYS A 174 6.37 -35.42 4.84
CA LYS A 174 5.28 -36.22 5.40
C LYS A 174 5.80 -37.23 6.40
N ASP A 175 6.92 -37.89 6.15
CA ASP A 175 7.47 -38.89 7.07
C ASP A 175 7.89 -38.24 8.42
N ASP A 176 8.48 -37.04 8.43
CA ASP A 176 8.90 -36.39 9.68
C ASP A 176 7.71 -35.81 10.49
N GLU A 177 6.75 -35.16 9.82
CA GLU A 177 5.55 -34.60 10.48
C GLU A 177 4.55 -35.69 10.91
N ALA A 178 4.35 -36.72 10.08
CA ALA A 178 3.47 -37.84 10.40
C ALA A 178 4.02 -38.72 11.52
N MET A 179 5.34 -39.00 11.52
CA MET A 179 5.94 -39.73 12.64
C MET A 179 5.82 -38.93 13.93
N ASN A 180 5.94 -37.60 13.87
CA ASN A 180 5.70 -36.72 15.02
C ASN A 180 4.25 -36.80 15.54
N GLU A 181 3.23 -36.80 14.67
CA GLU A 181 1.84 -36.95 15.09
C GLU A 181 1.52 -38.35 15.65
N ILE A 182 2.07 -39.41 15.05
CA ILE A 182 1.99 -40.77 15.59
C ILE A 182 2.61 -40.82 16.98
N ASP A 183 3.80 -40.23 17.18
CA ASP A 183 4.48 -40.23 18.48
C ASP A 183 3.72 -39.41 19.53
N LYS A 184 3.15 -38.26 19.17
CA LYS A 184 2.29 -37.46 20.05
C LYS A 184 1.06 -38.24 20.51
N LEU A 185 0.35 -38.87 19.57
CA LEU A 185 -0.84 -39.68 19.89
C LEU A 185 -0.48 -40.95 20.67
N LYS A 186 0.66 -41.57 20.38
CA LYS A 186 1.18 -42.72 21.12
C LYS A 186 1.50 -42.36 22.58
N GLU A 187 2.11 -41.20 22.82
CA GLU A 187 2.36 -40.71 24.18
C GLU A 187 1.06 -40.37 24.93
N LYS A 188 0.07 -39.77 24.25
CA LYS A 188 -1.26 -39.51 24.83
C LYS A 188 -1.95 -40.82 25.19
N LEU A 189 -2.03 -41.77 24.26
CA LEU A 189 -2.62 -43.09 24.47
C LEU A 189 -1.90 -43.86 25.59
N ARG A 190 -0.56 -43.75 25.69
CA ARG A 190 0.21 -44.36 26.78
C ARG A 190 -0.22 -43.84 28.15
N LYS A 191 -0.44 -42.53 28.28
CA LYS A 191 -0.93 -41.92 29.52
C LYS A 191 -2.34 -42.38 29.84
N ASP A 192 -3.22 -42.39 28.85
CA ASP A 192 -4.63 -42.78 29.01
C ASP A 192 -4.75 -44.27 29.42
N LEU A 193 -3.98 -45.16 28.79
CA LEU A 193 -3.90 -46.58 29.16
C LEU A 193 -3.25 -46.80 30.53
N GLY A 194 -2.27 -45.97 30.89
CA GLY A 194 -1.66 -45.98 32.23
C GLY A 194 -2.66 -45.61 33.33
N ASN A 195 -3.56 -44.65 33.06
CA ASN A 195 -4.62 -44.24 33.98
C ASN A 195 -5.69 -45.33 34.19
N LEU A 196 -5.81 -46.29 33.26
CA LEU A 196 -6.68 -47.46 33.39
C LEU A 196 -6.11 -48.56 34.30
N GLY A 197 -4.88 -48.43 34.79
CA GLY A 197 -4.25 -49.43 35.67
C GLY A 197 -3.81 -50.72 34.96
N LEU A 198 -3.69 -50.69 33.63
CA LEU A 198 -3.24 -51.83 32.84
C LEU A 198 -1.76 -52.17 33.13
N TYR A 199 -1.41 -53.45 33.05
CA TYR A 199 -0.02 -53.87 33.24
C TYR A 199 0.86 -53.41 32.06
N LYS A 200 2.12 -53.06 32.35
CA LYS A 200 3.05 -52.44 31.39
C LYS A 200 3.17 -53.20 30.06
N GLN A 201 3.21 -54.54 30.09
CA GLN A 201 3.30 -55.35 28.87
C GLN A 201 2.03 -55.25 28.00
N LEU A 202 0.84 -55.07 28.59
CA LEU A 202 -0.41 -54.91 27.84
C LEU A 202 -0.46 -53.55 27.16
N ILE A 203 -0.02 -52.51 27.88
CA ILE A 203 0.09 -51.15 27.36
C ILE A 203 0.99 -51.15 26.12
N GLU A 204 2.19 -51.72 26.21
CA GLU A 204 3.10 -51.82 25.05
C GLU A 204 2.48 -52.62 23.89
N THR A 205 1.66 -53.64 24.18
CA THR A 205 0.97 -54.41 23.14
C THR A 205 -0.04 -53.54 22.38
N PHE A 206 -0.85 -52.75 23.10
CA PHE A 206 -1.81 -51.83 22.50
C PHE A 206 -1.12 -50.67 21.75
N LEU A 207 -0.02 -50.14 22.27
CA LEU A 207 0.75 -49.10 21.60
C LEU A 207 1.39 -49.61 20.30
N ASN A 208 1.87 -50.85 20.28
CA ASN A 208 2.39 -51.47 19.05
C ASN A 208 1.28 -51.73 18.03
N LEU A 209 0.08 -52.13 18.50
CA LEU A 209 -1.08 -52.30 17.64
C LEU A 209 -1.51 -50.99 16.98
N PHE A 210 -1.59 -49.90 17.76
CA PHE A 210 -1.85 -48.56 17.24
C PHE A 210 -0.81 -48.17 16.18
N HIS A 211 0.47 -48.35 16.47
CA HIS A 211 1.55 -48.02 15.54
C HIS A 211 1.47 -48.82 14.23
N GLN A 212 1.17 -50.12 14.29
CA GLN A 212 1.00 -50.96 13.11
C GLN A 212 -0.18 -50.52 12.23
N GLN A 213 -1.31 -50.12 12.82
CA GLN A 213 -2.48 -49.64 12.08
C GLN A 213 -2.25 -48.23 11.51
N ALA A 214 -1.61 -47.35 12.28
CA ALA A 214 -1.24 -46.02 11.83
C ALA A 214 -0.31 -46.06 10.59
N MET A 215 0.67 -46.97 10.58
CA MET A 215 1.57 -47.15 9.43
C MET A 215 0.89 -47.67 8.16
N GLN A 216 -0.29 -48.28 8.27
CA GLN A 216 -1.07 -48.75 7.12
C GLN A 216 -1.91 -47.65 6.47
N LEU A 217 -2.05 -46.48 7.10
CA LEU A 217 -2.80 -45.37 6.54
C LEU A 217 -1.96 -44.63 5.47
N PRO A 218 -2.59 -44.27 4.33
CA PRO A 218 -1.92 -43.48 3.29
C PRO A 218 -1.66 -42.02 3.72
N GLU A 219 -2.39 -41.53 4.72
CA GLU A 219 -2.25 -40.19 5.28
C GLU A 219 -2.39 -40.26 6.81
N GLN A 220 -1.35 -39.80 7.50
CA GLN A 220 -1.13 -39.96 8.94
C GLN A 220 -1.27 -38.62 9.65
N THR A 221 -2.44 -37.99 9.50
CA THR A 221 -2.80 -36.73 10.15
C THR A 221 -3.58 -37.01 11.43
N TYR A 222 -3.72 -36.00 12.30
CA TYR A 222 -4.47 -36.13 13.55
C TYR A 222 -5.89 -36.69 13.32
N ASP A 223 -6.61 -36.20 12.30
CA ASP A 223 -8.00 -36.61 12.03
C ASP A 223 -8.15 -38.07 11.58
N THR A 224 -7.14 -38.64 10.93
CA THR A 224 -7.15 -40.04 10.51
C THR A 224 -6.64 -40.98 11.60
N LEU A 225 -5.72 -40.51 12.44
CA LEU A 225 -5.10 -41.30 13.51
C LEU A 225 -5.93 -41.33 14.81
N GLN A 226 -6.62 -40.23 15.15
CA GLN A 226 -7.41 -40.11 16.37
C GLN A 226 -8.50 -41.20 16.50
N PRO A 227 -9.28 -41.54 15.45
CA PRO A 227 -10.27 -42.62 15.53
C PRO A 227 -9.65 -43.98 15.84
N ILE A 228 -8.45 -44.25 15.33
CA ILE A 228 -7.72 -45.50 15.60
C ILE A 228 -7.24 -45.53 17.05
N ALA A 229 -6.69 -44.41 17.54
CA ALA A 229 -6.28 -44.29 18.95
C ALA A 229 -7.47 -44.50 19.91
N ASP A 230 -8.63 -43.93 19.60
CA ASP A 230 -9.85 -44.09 20.39
C ASP A 230 -10.33 -45.56 20.37
N GLN A 231 -10.28 -46.21 19.21
CA GLN A 231 -10.67 -47.61 19.08
C GLN A 231 -9.73 -48.56 19.84
N VAL A 232 -8.42 -48.27 19.86
CA VAL A 232 -7.44 -49.00 20.67
C VAL A 232 -7.70 -48.79 22.17
N TYR A 233 -8.03 -47.57 22.58
CA TYR A 233 -8.39 -47.26 23.96
C TYR A 233 -9.65 -48.01 24.41
N ASP A 234 -10.70 -48.04 23.58
CA ASP A 234 -11.93 -48.77 23.87
C ASP A 234 -11.70 -50.29 23.93
N SER A 235 -10.86 -50.84 23.06
CA SER A 235 -10.46 -52.25 23.09
C SER A 235 -9.70 -52.60 24.38
N ALA A 236 -8.83 -51.71 24.85
CA ALA A 236 -8.12 -51.88 26.11
C ALA A 236 -9.06 -51.84 27.33
N LYS A 237 -10.07 -50.97 27.30
CA LYS A 237 -11.10 -50.89 28.34
C LYS A 237 -11.97 -52.16 28.38
N LEU A 238 -12.36 -52.69 27.24
CA LEU A 238 -13.08 -53.97 27.15
C LEU A 238 -12.21 -55.13 27.67
N SER A 239 -10.93 -55.15 27.31
CA SER A 239 -9.99 -56.16 27.79
C SER A 239 -9.83 -56.13 29.32
N LEU A 240 -9.82 -54.93 29.92
CA LEU A 240 -9.80 -54.78 31.38
C LEU A 240 -11.07 -55.37 32.03
N GLN A 241 -12.25 -55.12 31.46
CA GLN A 241 -13.51 -55.68 31.94
C GLN A 241 -13.53 -57.22 31.84
N GLU A 242 -12.92 -57.79 30.80
CA GLU A 242 -12.83 -59.25 30.67
C GLU A 242 -11.86 -59.89 31.67
N ILE A 243 -10.76 -59.21 31.99
CA ILE A 243 -9.81 -59.61 33.05
C ILE A 243 -10.51 -59.57 34.42
N GLU A 244 -11.23 -58.49 34.72
CA GLU A 244 -11.99 -58.34 35.96
C GLU A 244 -13.12 -59.38 36.08
N ALA A 245 -13.70 -59.80 34.96
CA ALA A 245 -14.70 -60.87 34.90
C ALA A 245 -14.10 -62.29 34.98
N GLY A 246 -12.78 -62.45 35.17
CA GLY A 246 -12.12 -63.73 35.40
C GLY A 246 -11.92 -64.59 34.14
N LYS A 247 -12.01 -64.01 32.93
CA LYS A 247 -11.72 -64.73 31.68
C LYS A 247 -10.21 -64.80 31.44
N THR A 248 -9.69 -66.00 31.17
CA THR A 248 -8.25 -66.24 30.98
C THR A 248 -7.77 -66.11 29.53
N ASN A 249 -8.68 -65.99 28.56
CA ASN A 249 -8.37 -65.81 27.14
C ASN A 249 -8.92 -64.46 26.67
N ILE A 250 -8.06 -63.43 26.68
CA ILE A 250 -8.38 -62.11 26.15
C ILE A 250 -8.23 -62.19 24.63
N THR A 251 -9.33 -62.03 23.89
CA THR A 251 -9.29 -62.02 22.42
C THR A 251 -9.16 -60.58 21.95
N LEU A 252 -7.98 -60.21 21.44
CA LEU A 252 -7.75 -58.90 20.80
C LEU A 252 -8.42 -58.90 19.42
N SER A 253 -9.73 -58.71 19.36
CA SER A 253 -10.46 -58.56 18.10
C SER A 253 -10.76 -57.09 17.82
N MET A 254 -10.19 -56.58 16.75
CA MET A 254 -10.58 -55.31 16.15
C MET A 254 -11.16 -55.54 14.75
N PRO A 255 -12.26 -54.88 14.37
CA PRO A 255 -12.71 -54.85 12.99
C PRO A 255 -11.67 -54.09 12.14
N GLU A 256 -11.39 -54.63 10.95
CA GLU A 256 -10.50 -54.04 9.94
C GLU A 256 -10.96 -52.61 9.62
N TYR A 257 -10.06 -51.62 9.78
CA TYR A 257 -10.38 -50.22 9.48
C TYR A 257 -10.55 -50.07 7.96
N LYS A 258 -11.80 -50.02 7.50
CA LYS A 258 -12.11 -49.73 6.09
C LYS A 258 -11.78 -48.28 5.80
N ILE A 259 -10.70 -48.06 5.06
CA ILE A 259 -10.30 -46.75 4.52
C ILE A 259 -11.55 -46.12 3.84
N PRO A 260 -12.07 -44.98 4.31
CA PRO A 260 -13.12 -44.26 3.61
C PRO A 260 -12.65 -43.93 2.19
N ASP A 261 -13.51 -44.12 1.18
CA ASP A 261 -13.18 -43.87 -0.23
C ASP A 261 -12.79 -42.40 -0.44
N ILE A 262 -11.48 -42.14 -0.36
CA ILE A 262 -10.85 -40.81 -0.41
C ILE A 262 -11.28 -40.07 -1.68
N GLY A 263 -11.53 -40.78 -2.78
CA GLY A 263 -12.04 -40.20 -4.02
C GLY A 263 -13.40 -39.51 -3.85
N LYS A 264 -14.31 -40.09 -3.06
CA LYS A 264 -15.64 -39.48 -2.81
C LYS A 264 -15.56 -38.27 -1.89
N MET A 265 -14.66 -38.29 -0.90
CA MET A 265 -14.46 -37.17 0.00
C MET A 265 -13.80 -35.99 -0.70
N ILE A 266 -12.78 -36.26 -1.53
CA ILE A 266 -12.13 -35.25 -2.38
C ILE A 266 -13.14 -34.65 -3.37
N HIS A 267 -13.96 -35.46 -4.04
CA HIS A 267 -15.01 -34.95 -4.93
C HIS A 267 -16.09 -34.14 -4.21
N ALA A 268 -16.48 -34.53 -2.99
CA ALA A 268 -17.43 -33.77 -2.18
C ALA A 268 -16.85 -32.42 -1.73
N GLU A 269 -15.56 -32.39 -1.38
CA GLU A 269 -14.89 -31.16 -0.99
C GLU A 269 -14.65 -30.23 -2.19
N PHE A 270 -14.25 -30.76 -3.35
CA PHE A 270 -14.18 -29.99 -4.60
C PHE A 270 -15.54 -29.42 -5.02
N ALA A 271 -16.63 -30.17 -4.83
CA ALA A 271 -17.98 -29.70 -5.11
C ALA A 271 -18.40 -28.56 -4.18
N LYS A 272 -18.04 -28.62 -2.89
CA LYS A 272 -18.27 -27.51 -1.94
C LYS A 272 -17.43 -26.29 -2.28
N THR A 273 -16.16 -26.46 -2.66
CA THR A 273 -15.29 -25.34 -3.04
C THR A 273 -15.77 -24.66 -4.32
N GLU A 274 -16.27 -25.42 -5.30
CA GLU A 274 -16.87 -24.86 -6.52
C GLU A 274 -18.19 -24.13 -6.22
N GLN A 275 -19.03 -24.66 -5.33
CA GLN A 275 -20.24 -23.98 -4.87
C GLN A 275 -19.92 -22.67 -4.14
N ALA A 276 -18.93 -22.67 -3.23
CA ALA A 276 -18.49 -21.48 -2.51
C ALA A 276 -17.89 -20.43 -3.46
N ARG A 277 -17.13 -20.86 -4.48
CA ARG A 277 -16.57 -19.97 -5.51
C ARG A 277 -17.66 -19.37 -6.40
N ALA A 278 -18.67 -20.17 -6.78
CA ALA A 278 -19.82 -19.70 -7.54
C ALA A 278 -20.67 -18.70 -6.75
N GLU A 279 -20.87 -18.94 -5.45
CA GLU A 279 -21.60 -18.05 -4.55
C GLU A 279 -20.84 -16.73 -4.31
N ALA A 280 -19.52 -16.79 -4.09
CA ALA A 280 -18.66 -15.62 -3.98
C ALA A 280 -18.71 -14.77 -5.24
N LYS A 281 -18.59 -15.38 -6.43
CA LYS A 281 -18.69 -14.68 -7.71
C LYS A 281 -20.06 -14.01 -7.90
N ARG A 282 -21.14 -14.69 -7.50
CA ARG A 282 -22.51 -14.14 -7.56
C ARG A 282 -22.68 -12.93 -6.64
N LEU A 283 -22.09 -12.97 -5.43
CA LEU A 283 -22.09 -11.84 -4.49
C LEU A 283 -21.30 -10.64 -5.05
N THR A 284 -20.17 -10.87 -5.71
CA THR A 284 -19.37 -9.81 -6.35
C THR A 284 -20.13 -9.18 -7.52
N GLU A 285 -20.75 -9.99 -8.37
CA GLU A 285 -21.58 -9.54 -9.50
C GLU A 285 -22.81 -8.73 -9.01
N GLU A 286 -23.46 -9.18 -7.93
CA GLU A 286 -24.60 -8.48 -7.33
C GLU A 286 -24.18 -7.14 -6.69
N SER A 287 -23.03 -7.11 -6.02
CA SER A 287 -22.49 -5.86 -5.43
C SER A 287 -22.11 -4.83 -6.50
N THR A 288 -21.51 -5.27 -7.61
CA THR A 288 -21.13 -4.41 -8.73
C THR A 288 -22.36 -3.87 -9.45
N SER A 289 -23.39 -4.70 -9.60
CA SER A 289 -24.68 -4.30 -10.19
C SER A 289 -25.39 -3.23 -9.35
N ARG A 290 -25.36 -3.34 -8.01
CA ARG A 290 -25.92 -2.32 -7.10
C ARG A 290 -25.17 -0.99 -7.20
N LYS A 291 -23.84 -1.04 -7.25
CA LYS A 291 -22.96 0.14 -7.41
C LYS A 291 -23.19 0.85 -8.74
N LEU A 292 -23.35 0.09 -9.83
CA LEU A 292 -23.66 0.63 -11.15
C LEU A 292 -25.06 1.28 -11.18
N ALA A 293 -26.05 0.69 -10.52
CA ALA A 293 -27.38 1.28 -10.38
C ALA A 293 -27.35 2.62 -9.60
N GLU A 294 -26.53 2.73 -8.55
CA GLU A 294 -26.36 3.98 -7.80
C GLU A 294 -25.72 5.08 -8.67
N PHE A 295 -24.67 4.74 -9.41
CA PHE A 295 -24.04 5.65 -10.37
C PHE A 295 -25.01 6.15 -11.44
N THR A 296 -25.76 5.24 -12.07
CA THR A 296 -26.77 5.58 -13.07
C THR A 296 -27.84 6.50 -12.51
N ARG A 297 -28.36 6.19 -11.32
CA ARG A 297 -29.37 7.02 -10.63
C ARG A 297 -28.88 8.44 -10.38
N ASN A 298 -27.61 8.62 -10.00
CA ASN A 298 -27.04 9.94 -9.75
C ASN A 298 -26.94 10.79 -11.02
N ILE A 299 -26.63 10.19 -12.17
CA ILE A 299 -26.59 10.90 -13.46
C ILE A 299 -28.01 11.19 -13.98
N GLU A 300 -28.93 10.23 -13.85
CA GLU A 300 -30.31 10.40 -14.32
C GLU A 300 -31.07 11.47 -13.54
N ALA A 301 -30.80 11.62 -12.24
CA ALA A 301 -31.40 12.62 -11.36
C ALA A 301 -31.03 14.07 -11.72
N VAL A 302 -30.04 14.30 -12.58
CA VAL A 302 -29.69 15.66 -13.01
C VAL A 302 -30.70 16.18 -14.03
N GLU A 303 -31.40 17.23 -13.65
CA GLU A 303 -32.29 18.00 -14.51
C GLU A 303 -31.47 18.88 -15.49
N GLY A 304 -31.91 18.98 -16.75
CA GLY A 304 -31.29 19.83 -17.78
C GLY A 304 -30.39 19.13 -18.79
N PHE A 305 -30.00 17.86 -18.57
CA PHE A 305 -29.26 17.08 -19.58
C PHE A 305 -30.21 16.41 -20.59
N ASP A 306 -29.85 16.50 -21.88
CA ASP A 306 -30.55 15.78 -22.94
C ASP A 306 -30.25 14.26 -22.89
N ALA A 307 -31.12 13.45 -23.50
CA ALA A 307 -31.01 11.99 -23.43
C ALA A 307 -29.69 11.46 -24.01
N ALA A 308 -29.19 12.09 -25.09
CA ALA A 308 -27.93 11.71 -25.73
C ALA A 308 -26.70 12.03 -24.86
N LEU A 309 -26.72 13.14 -24.13
CA LEU A 309 -25.67 13.50 -23.19
C LEU A 309 -25.68 12.54 -21.99
N LYS A 310 -26.87 12.20 -21.45
CA LYS A 310 -26.98 11.21 -20.36
C LYS A 310 -26.40 9.85 -20.79
N GLU A 311 -26.72 9.39 -22.00
CA GLU A 311 -26.15 8.15 -22.56
C GLU A 311 -24.62 8.19 -22.66
N THR A 312 -24.06 9.33 -23.08
CA THR A 312 -22.61 9.53 -23.17
C THR A 312 -21.93 9.47 -21.80
N LEU A 313 -22.53 10.10 -20.78
CA LEU A 313 -21.98 10.13 -19.41
C LEU A 313 -22.07 8.77 -18.71
N LEU A 314 -23.09 7.98 -19.02
CA LEU A 314 -23.28 6.63 -18.47
C LEU A 314 -22.21 5.63 -18.95
N GLN A 315 -21.51 5.89 -20.05
CA GLN A 315 -20.41 5.04 -20.52
C GLN A 315 -19.27 4.92 -19.51
N ALA A 316 -19.09 5.92 -18.64
CA ALA A 316 -18.12 5.87 -17.55
C ALA A 316 -18.47 4.82 -16.47
N GLY A 317 -19.70 4.28 -16.48
CA GLY A 317 -20.10 3.15 -15.65
C GLY A 317 -19.28 1.88 -15.92
N ALA A 318 -18.67 1.75 -17.10
CA ALA A 318 -17.76 0.65 -17.43
C ALA A 318 -16.46 0.66 -16.61
N LEU A 319 -16.14 1.77 -15.94
CA LEU A 319 -14.96 1.92 -15.06
C LEU A 319 -15.25 1.52 -13.61
N ILE A 320 -16.50 1.20 -13.27
CA ILE A 320 -16.90 0.82 -11.90
C ILE A 320 -16.46 -0.61 -11.64
N THR A 321 -15.59 -0.78 -10.65
CA THR A 321 -15.15 -2.09 -10.17
C THR A 321 -15.70 -2.40 -8.79
N ASP A 322 -15.62 -3.68 -8.41
CA ASP A 322 -16.01 -4.18 -7.08
C ASP A 322 -15.20 -3.55 -5.95
N ALA A 323 -13.93 -3.20 -6.21
CA ALA A 323 -13.03 -2.56 -5.25
C ALA A 323 -13.38 -1.09 -4.95
N MET A 324 -14.23 -0.44 -5.76
CA MET A 324 -14.59 0.97 -5.53
C MET A 324 -15.54 1.13 -4.34
N THR A 325 -15.21 2.07 -3.46
CA THR A 325 -16.07 2.48 -2.33
C THR A 325 -17.25 3.32 -2.82
N GLU A 326 -18.33 3.38 -2.03
CA GLU A 326 -19.50 4.24 -2.32
C GLU A 326 -19.11 5.73 -2.49
N GLN A 327 -18.12 6.19 -1.73
CA GLN A 327 -17.58 7.56 -1.85
C GLN A 327 -16.91 7.79 -3.21
N GLN A 328 -16.14 6.81 -3.71
CA GLN A 328 -15.50 6.91 -5.03
C GLN A 328 -16.53 6.86 -6.16
N ILE A 329 -17.62 6.11 -6.01
CA ILE A 329 -18.71 6.07 -7.00
C ILE A 329 -19.44 7.41 -7.05
N LYS A 330 -19.70 8.04 -5.90
CA LYS A 330 -20.27 9.39 -5.83
C LYS A 330 -19.33 10.42 -6.45
N ALA A 331 -18.04 10.37 -6.14
CA ALA A 331 -17.05 11.27 -6.73
C ALA A 331 -16.96 11.10 -8.26
N LEU A 332 -17.04 9.87 -8.77
CA LEU A 332 -17.07 9.60 -10.21
C LEU A 332 -18.34 10.16 -10.86
N ALA A 333 -19.50 9.96 -10.23
CA ALA A 333 -20.76 10.54 -10.70
C ALA A 333 -20.70 12.08 -10.73
N GLU A 334 -20.21 12.72 -9.67
CA GLU A 334 -20.04 14.18 -9.61
C GLU A 334 -19.09 14.70 -10.69
N GLN A 335 -18.00 13.98 -10.97
CA GLN A 335 -17.08 14.31 -12.05
C GLN A 335 -17.77 14.23 -13.42
N GLN A 336 -18.55 13.18 -13.68
CA GLN A 336 -19.30 13.07 -14.94
C GLN A 336 -20.37 14.15 -15.09
N ILE A 337 -21.04 14.52 -13.99
CA ILE A 337 -22.01 15.62 -13.98
C ILE A 337 -21.31 16.95 -14.31
N ARG A 338 -20.10 17.19 -13.79
CA ARG A 338 -19.31 18.38 -14.14
C ARG A 338 -18.97 18.43 -15.63
N ILE A 339 -18.46 17.32 -16.17
CA ILE A 339 -18.16 17.19 -17.61
C ILE A 339 -19.42 17.41 -18.46
N GLY A 340 -20.56 16.85 -18.04
CA GLY A 340 -21.85 17.04 -18.70
C GLY A 340 -22.26 18.52 -18.78
N LYS A 341 -22.10 19.28 -17.69
CA LYS A 341 -22.40 20.72 -17.66
C LYS A 341 -21.49 21.50 -18.62
N GLU A 342 -20.20 21.19 -18.68
CA GLU A 342 -19.25 21.83 -19.60
C GLU A 342 -19.60 21.55 -21.08
N LEU A 343 -19.93 20.30 -21.41
CA LEU A 343 -20.34 19.92 -22.76
C LEU A 343 -21.66 20.58 -23.17
N MET A 344 -22.63 20.65 -22.26
CA MET A 344 -23.87 21.37 -22.49
C MET A 344 -23.61 22.85 -22.79
N GLN A 345 -22.72 23.49 -22.02
CA GLN A 345 -22.34 24.88 -22.23
C GLN A 345 -21.74 25.10 -23.63
N SER A 346 -20.79 24.25 -24.06
CA SER A 346 -20.23 24.35 -25.42
C SER A 346 -21.28 24.17 -26.53
N ARG A 347 -22.30 23.33 -26.32
CA ARG A 347 -23.39 23.11 -27.28
C ARG A 347 -24.34 24.30 -27.35
N VAL A 348 -24.58 24.94 -26.20
CA VAL A 348 -25.38 26.18 -26.12
C VAL A 348 -24.63 27.32 -26.81
N ASP A 349 -23.33 27.47 -26.57
CA ASP A 349 -22.48 28.46 -27.24
C ASP A 349 -22.47 28.27 -28.77
N ALA A 350 -22.35 27.02 -29.24
CA ALA A 350 -22.40 26.70 -30.66
C ALA A 350 -23.78 27.00 -31.29
N LYS A 351 -24.88 26.73 -30.58
CA LYS A 351 -26.24 27.06 -31.05
C LYS A 351 -26.49 28.56 -31.09
N LEU A 352 -26.03 29.30 -30.07
CA LEU A 352 -26.14 30.76 -30.02
C LEU A 352 -25.34 31.42 -31.16
N ALA A 353 -24.13 30.94 -31.42
CA ALA A 353 -23.32 31.37 -32.56
C ALA A 353 -24.01 31.07 -33.91
N GLY A 354 -24.65 29.90 -34.05
CA GLY A 354 -25.42 29.52 -35.24
C GLY A 354 -26.69 30.34 -35.47
N MET A 355 -27.28 30.92 -34.42
CA MET A 355 -28.45 31.81 -34.50
C MET A 355 -28.08 33.28 -34.74
N GLY A 356 -26.80 33.58 -35.03
CA GLY A 356 -26.33 34.93 -35.36
C GLY A 356 -26.01 35.79 -34.13
N TYR A 357 -26.09 35.26 -32.92
CA TYR A 357 -25.57 35.92 -31.73
C TYR A 357 -24.05 35.74 -31.67
N GLN A 358 -23.32 36.67 -32.28
CA GLN A 358 -21.90 36.86 -31.97
C GLN A 358 -21.78 37.78 -30.76
N ALA A 359 -21.78 37.20 -29.56
CA ALA A 359 -21.33 37.93 -28.39
C ALA A 359 -19.84 38.24 -28.56
N SER A 360 -19.49 39.51 -28.67
CA SER A 360 -18.09 39.94 -28.57
C SER A 360 -17.71 39.88 -27.09
N GLY A 361 -17.17 38.73 -26.68
CA GLY A 361 -16.85 38.38 -25.29
C GLY A 361 -17.56 37.10 -24.82
N ASN A 362 -16.87 36.30 -23.99
CA ASN A 362 -17.38 35.02 -23.48
C ASN A 362 -18.73 35.19 -22.77
N VAL A 363 -19.79 34.60 -23.33
CA VAL A 363 -21.10 34.46 -22.68
C VAL A 363 -20.94 33.47 -21.53
N HIS A 364 -21.07 33.95 -20.29
CA HIS A 364 -21.18 33.10 -19.12
C HIS A 364 -22.66 32.88 -18.79
N VAL A 365 -23.08 31.62 -18.74
CA VAL A 365 -24.30 31.23 -18.01
C VAL A 365 -23.89 30.91 -16.58
N SER A 366 -24.50 31.61 -15.64
CA SER A 366 -24.19 31.56 -14.20
C SER A 366 -24.35 30.16 -13.62
N GLY A 367 -23.22 29.51 -13.37
CA GLY A 367 -23.13 28.20 -12.73
C GLY A 367 -21.80 28.03 -12.00
N GLY A 368 -21.45 29.01 -11.15
CA GLY A 368 -20.19 29.08 -10.41
C GLY A 368 -19.35 30.27 -10.86
N GLU A 369 -19.71 31.48 -10.40
CA GLU A 369 -19.05 32.70 -10.85
C GLU A 369 -17.53 32.70 -10.52
N PRO A 370 -16.65 33.01 -11.49
CA PRO A 370 -15.24 33.36 -11.24
C PRO A 370 -15.09 34.41 -10.13
N ASN A 371 -16.11 35.26 -10.02
CA ASN A 371 -16.23 36.31 -9.02
C ASN A 371 -16.25 35.76 -7.58
N ASN A 372 -16.82 34.58 -7.34
CA ASN A 372 -16.87 33.98 -5.99
C ASN A 372 -15.48 33.52 -5.54
N GLN A 373 -14.66 32.96 -6.43
CA GLN A 373 -13.31 32.51 -6.07
C GLN A 373 -12.37 33.69 -5.78
N ILE A 374 -12.56 34.81 -6.49
CA ILE A 374 -11.80 36.05 -6.25
C ILE A 374 -12.27 36.73 -4.95
N LYS A 375 -13.59 36.73 -4.67
CA LYS A 375 -14.15 37.22 -3.40
C LYS A 375 -13.69 36.39 -2.20
N GLU A 376 -13.71 35.07 -2.30
CA GLU A 376 -13.17 34.16 -1.27
C GLU A 376 -11.70 34.45 -0.97
N LEU A 377 -10.89 34.61 -2.03
CA LEU A 377 -9.49 34.98 -1.91
C LEU A 377 -9.36 36.33 -1.18
N GLN A 378 -10.13 37.34 -1.61
CA GLN A 378 -10.12 38.67 -1.00
C GLN A 378 -10.48 38.63 0.50
N GLU A 379 -11.51 37.89 0.90
CA GLU A 379 -11.90 37.77 2.32
C GLU A 379 -10.81 37.16 3.19
N GLN A 380 -10.07 36.19 2.66
CA GLN A 380 -8.96 35.56 3.37
C GLN A 380 -7.77 36.51 3.53
N PHE A 381 -7.49 37.32 2.50
CA PHE A 381 -6.48 38.36 2.58
C PHE A 381 -6.88 39.49 3.55
N ASP A 382 -8.15 39.89 3.55
CA ASP A 382 -8.67 40.92 4.45
C ASP A 382 -8.52 40.52 5.93
N LYS A 383 -8.78 39.24 6.25
CA LYS A 383 -8.54 38.68 7.59
C LYS A 383 -7.07 38.76 7.98
N ARG A 384 -6.14 38.53 7.05
CA ARG A 384 -4.68 38.56 7.31
C ARG A 384 -4.14 39.97 7.46
N LEU A 385 -4.63 40.90 6.65
CA LEU A 385 -4.26 42.32 6.71
C LEU A 385 -4.87 43.04 7.92
N GLY A 386 -5.69 42.35 8.72
CA GLY A 386 -6.30 42.90 9.93
C GLY A 386 -7.38 43.94 9.62
N PHE A 387 -8.06 43.82 8.47
CA PHE A 387 -9.17 44.70 8.08
C PHE A 387 -10.47 44.40 8.83
N THR A 388 -10.37 44.17 10.14
CA THR A 388 -11.49 43.85 11.05
C THR A 388 -12.04 45.08 11.76
N ASP A 389 -11.24 46.14 11.89
CA ASP A 389 -11.64 47.41 12.53
C ASP A 389 -11.95 48.50 11.50
N ASN A 390 -13.24 48.77 11.31
CA ASN A 390 -13.74 49.78 10.38
C ASN A 390 -13.37 51.22 10.80
N GLN A 391 -13.24 51.51 12.10
CA GLN A 391 -12.87 52.86 12.54
C GLN A 391 -11.45 53.20 12.09
N ARG A 392 -10.53 52.24 12.22
CA ARG A 392 -9.15 52.40 11.75
C ARG A 392 -9.03 52.33 10.24
N ARG A 393 -9.74 51.40 9.59
CA ARG A 393 -9.68 51.19 8.13
C ARG A 393 -10.22 52.37 7.32
N PHE A 394 -11.27 53.02 7.81
CA PHE A 394 -11.94 54.14 7.14
C PHE A 394 -11.68 55.48 7.83
N HIS A 395 -10.55 55.64 8.50
CA HIS A 395 -10.22 56.86 9.25
C HIS A 395 -10.35 58.14 8.38
N ALA A 396 -9.91 58.07 7.12
CA ALA A 396 -10.00 59.18 6.16
C ALA A 396 -11.44 59.65 5.89
N THR A 397 -12.43 58.79 6.09
CA THR A 397 -13.85 59.06 5.85
C THR A 397 -14.67 59.05 7.14
N GLY A 398 -14.04 59.35 8.28
CA GLY A 398 -14.71 59.44 9.58
C GLY A 398 -15.02 58.09 10.23
N GLY A 399 -14.27 57.04 9.90
CA GLY A 399 -14.46 55.69 10.42
C GLY A 399 -15.63 54.93 9.78
N GLN A 400 -16.17 55.43 8.66
CA GLN A 400 -17.27 54.81 7.93
C GLN A 400 -17.00 54.72 6.44
N LEU A 401 -17.37 53.60 5.82
CA LEU A 401 -17.29 53.40 4.37
C LEU A 401 -18.39 54.22 3.69
N GLN A 402 -17.99 55.19 2.88
CA GLN A 402 -18.92 56.00 2.09
C GLN A 402 -19.51 55.16 0.95
N GLY A 403 -20.84 55.18 0.79
CA GLY A 403 -21.52 54.40 -0.25
C GLY A 403 -21.09 54.78 -1.68
N VAL A 404 -20.77 56.06 -1.90
CA VAL A 404 -20.26 56.55 -3.20
C VAL A 404 -18.88 55.98 -3.51
N ASN A 405 -17.97 55.99 -2.53
CA ASN A 405 -16.63 55.41 -2.66
C ASN A 405 -16.70 53.90 -2.88
N LYS A 406 -17.63 53.23 -2.19
CA LYS A 406 -17.87 51.79 -2.37
C LYS A 406 -18.28 51.47 -3.81
N LYS A 407 -19.25 52.21 -4.36
CA LYS A 407 -19.72 52.00 -5.73
C LYS A 407 -18.62 52.23 -6.76
N LEU A 408 -17.84 53.30 -6.61
CA LEU A 408 -16.70 53.58 -7.49
C LEU A 408 -15.63 52.48 -7.41
N ALA A 409 -15.33 52.01 -6.20
CA ALA A 409 -14.39 50.92 -6.01
C ALA A 409 -14.88 49.63 -6.68
N GLU A 410 -16.15 49.28 -6.55
CA GLU A 410 -16.73 48.10 -7.19
C GLU A 410 -16.66 48.15 -8.71
N GLU A 411 -16.96 49.30 -9.33
CA GLU A 411 -16.87 49.49 -10.79
C GLU A 411 -15.43 49.37 -11.30
N VAL A 412 -14.46 49.96 -10.58
CA VAL A 412 -13.03 49.87 -10.93
C VAL A 412 -12.50 48.45 -10.74
N LEU A 413 -12.88 47.78 -9.65
CA LEU A 413 -12.47 46.41 -9.37
C LEU A 413 -13.06 45.43 -10.39
N GLU A 414 -14.29 45.62 -10.84
CA GLU A 414 -14.88 44.76 -11.86
C GLU A 414 -14.09 44.83 -13.17
N ARG A 415 -13.63 46.02 -13.55
CA ARG A 415 -12.75 46.20 -14.71
C ARG A 415 -11.37 45.57 -14.49
N PHE A 416 -10.78 45.79 -13.31
CA PHE A 416 -9.49 45.21 -12.94
C PHE A 416 -9.53 43.67 -12.96
N ASP A 417 -10.57 43.09 -12.37
CA ASP A 417 -10.81 41.65 -12.32
C ASP A 417 -10.99 41.08 -13.73
N ARG A 418 -11.66 41.79 -14.63
CA ARG A 418 -11.80 41.39 -16.03
C ARG A 418 -10.47 41.35 -16.78
N GLU A 419 -9.60 42.34 -16.54
CA GLU A 419 -8.28 42.44 -17.19
C GLU A 419 -7.29 41.41 -16.61
N HIS A 420 -7.43 41.02 -15.33
CA HIS A 420 -6.48 40.16 -14.62
C HIS A 420 -7.02 38.79 -14.21
N ALA A 421 -8.22 38.41 -14.68
CA ALA A 421 -8.90 37.17 -14.29
C ALA A 421 -8.01 35.91 -14.35
N PRO A 422 -7.21 35.67 -15.41
CA PRO A 422 -6.39 34.45 -15.47
C PRO A 422 -5.33 34.37 -14.37
N ARG A 423 -4.79 35.50 -13.93
CA ARG A 423 -3.77 35.53 -12.85
C ARG A 423 -4.43 35.38 -11.48
N LEU A 424 -5.54 36.10 -11.23
CA LEU A 424 -6.29 36.01 -9.98
C LEU A 424 -6.83 34.59 -9.73
N LEU A 425 -7.30 33.90 -10.78
CA LEU A 425 -7.76 32.51 -10.67
C LEU A 425 -6.61 31.54 -10.39
N ARG A 426 -5.44 31.74 -11.00
CA ARG A 426 -4.23 30.94 -10.68
C ARG A 426 -3.77 31.17 -9.24
N GLU A 427 -3.78 32.40 -8.77
CA GLU A 427 -3.47 32.73 -7.38
C GLU A 427 -4.47 32.08 -6.42
N SER A 428 -5.77 32.14 -6.73
CA SER A 428 -6.82 31.48 -5.94
C SER A 428 -6.65 29.95 -5.90
N ALA A 429 -6.33 29.32 -7.04
CA ALA A 429 -6.08 27.89 -7.12
C ALA A 429 -4.80 27.45 -6.38
N ALA A 430 -3.70 28.18 -6.56
CA ALA A 430 -2.44 27.94 -5.85
C ALA A 430 -2.61 28.10 -4.34
N TRP A 431 -3.42 29.08 -3.93
CA TRP A 431 -3.79 29.26 -2.53
C TRP A 431 -4.61 28.06 -2.02
N LYS A 432 -5.67 27.64 -2.72
CA LYS A 432 -6.47 26.47 -2.31
C LYS A 432 -5.64 25.19 -2.19
N GLN A 433 -4.73 24.95 -3.13
CA GLN A 433 -3.84 23.79 -3.11
C GLN A 433 -2.90 23.79 -1.90
N LYS A 434 -2.32 24.94 -1.52
CA LYS A 434 -1.41 25.04 -0.37
C LYS A 434 -2.11 25.01 0.98
N PHE A 435 -3.40 25.38 1.05
CA PHE A 435 -4.14 25.56 2.31
C PHE A 435 -5.27 24.53 2.57
N GLN A 436 -5.52 23.57 1.67
CA GLN A 436 -6.51 22.50 1.89
C GLN A 436 -6.08 21.45 2.95
N GLY A 437 -4.82 21.43 3.38
CA GLY A 437 -4.39 20.67 4.55
C GLY A 437 -4.47 21.52 5.82
N HIS A 438 -5.14 21.05 6.87
CA HIS A 438 -5.23 21.70 8.19
C HIS A 438 -3.87 21.76 8.92
N ARG A 439 -2.87 22.43 8.36
CA ARG A 439 -1.58 22.68 9.00
C ARG A 439 -1.44 24.17 9.27
N ALA A 440 -1.25 24.53 10.55
CA ALA A 440 -0.89 25.87 10.93
C ALA A 440 0.50 26.20 10.35
N LEU A 441 0.57 27.18 9.45
CA LEU A 441 1.83 27.64 8.87
C LEU A 441 2.69 28.36 9.91
N SER A 442 3.99 28.07 9.87
CA SER A 442 5.02 28.81 10.59
C SER A 442 5.11 30.26 10.10
N GLU A 443 5.65 31.16 10.93
CA GLU A 443 5.77 32.57 10.60
C GLU A 443 6.64 32.80 9.35
N GLY A 444 7.68 31.99 9.13
CA GLY A 444 8.51 32.03 7.92
C GLY A 444 7.74 31.71 6.63
N GLU A 445 6.86 30.71 6.65
CA GLU A 445 6.01 30.37 5.49
C GLU A 445 4.99 31.47 5.19
N ARG A 446 4.57 32.24 6.20
CA ARG A 446 3.70 33.41 6.00
C ARG A 446 4.42 34.56 5.31
N HIS A 447 5.68 34.80 5.66
CA HIS A 447 6.52 35.82 5.04
C HIS A 447 6.91 35.45 3.59
N MET A 448 7.14 34.17 3.30
CA MET A 448 7.41 33.69 1.94
C MET A 448 6.21 33.81 0.98
N LEU A 449 4.99 34.00 1.49
CA LEU A 449 3.78 34.19 0.66
C LEU A 449 3.46 35.67 0.38
N LEU A 450 4.13 36.60 1.06
CA LEU A 450 4.07 38.04 0.76
C LEU A 450 4.89 38.42 -0.47
N ALA A 451 5.89 37.61 -0.82
CA ALA A 451 6.62 37.66 -2.08
C ALA A 451 6.06 36.53 -2.96
N ALA A 452 5.62 36.80 -4.18
CA ALA A 452 4.99 35.79 -5.05
C ALA A 452 5.94 34.68 -5.56
N GLY A 453 6.96 34.27 -4.80
CA GLY A 453 8.06 33.42 -5.26
C GLY A 453 7.96 31.95 -4.85
N THR A 454 8.20 31.06 -5.80
CA THR A 454 8.70 29.70 -5.56
C THR A 454 10.14 29.80 -5.03
N GLU A 455 10.35 29.52 -3.74
CA GLU A 455 11.64 29.14 -3.09
C GLU A 455 12.88 30.05 -3.29
N LEU A 456 12.77 31.15 -4.04
CA LEU A 456 13.84 32.10 -4.33
C LEU A 456 13.49 33.48 -3.76
N VAL A 457 14.33 33.97 -2.86
CA VAL A 457 14.21 35.28 -2.18
C VAL A 457 14.41 36.48 -3.15
N THR A 458 14.67 36.22 -4.43
CA THR A 458 14.96 37.24 -5.46
C THR A 458 13.76 37.57 -6.35
N ASP A 459 12.63 36.88 -6.25
CA ASP A 459 11.42 37.22 -6.99
C ASP A 459 10.58 38.23 -6.19
N ILE A 460 10.67 39.51 -6.57
CA ILE A 460 10.00 40.64 -5.90
C ILE A 460 8.64 40.94 -6.57
N SER A 461 8.08 40.02 -7.36
CA SER A 461 6.78 40.25 -7.98
C SER A 461 5.67 40.31 -6.92
N VAL A 462 4.90 41.41 -6.95
CA VAL A 462 3.75 41.62 -6.07
C VAL A 462 2.56 40.83 -6.62
N PRO A 463 1.92 39.96 -5.82
CA PRO A 463 0.73 39.25 -6.29
C PRO A 463 -0.39 40.22 -6.69
N VAL A 464 -1.15 39.85 -7.71
CA VAL A 464 -2.18 40.70 -8.32
C VAL A 464 -3.32 40.96 -7.33
N ILE A 465 -3.57 40.04 -6.40
CA ILE A 465 -4.53 40.25 -5.30
C ILE A 465 -4.15 41.42 -4.37
N TYR A 466 -2.85 41.72 -4.20
CA TYR A 466 -2.42 42.90 -3.43
C TYR A 466 -2.67 44.19 -4.19
N GLU A 467 -2.40 44.21 -5.50
CA GLU A 467 -2.73 45.35 -6.36
C GLU A 467 -4.24 45.66 -6.32
N ARG A 468 -5.07 44.60 -6.43
CA ARG A 468 -6.52 44.67 -6.27
C ARG A 468 -6.92 45.28 -4.93
N THR A 469 -6.26 44.85 -3.85
CA THR A 469 -6.54 45.32 -2.49
C THR A 469 -6.15 46.79 -2.31
N VAL A 470 -4.99 47.20 -2.83
CA VAL A 470 -4.52 48.59 -2.78
C VAL A 470 -5.49 49.51 -3.53
N ILE A 471 -5.92 49.13 -4.73
CA ILE A 471 -6.92 49.88 -5.50
C ILE A 471 -8.20 50.06 -4.69
N ARG A 472 -8.70 48.97 -4.08
CA ARG A 472 -9.91 49.00 -3.25
C ARG A 472 -9.78 49.94 -2.05
N GLU A 473 -8.71 49.82 -1.26
CA GLU A 473 -8.54 50.64 -0.06
C GLU A 473 -8.30 52.12 -0.40
N ALA A 474 -7.55 52.41 -1.48
CA ALA A 474 -7.34 53.77 -1.94
C ALA A 474 -8.66 54.44 -2.35
N LEU A 475 -9.55 53.71 -3.03
CA LEU A 475 -10.86 54.23 -3.43
C LEU A 475 -11.83 54.32 -2.24
N TYR A 476 -11.78 53.40 -1.28
CA TYR A 476 -12.58 53.49 -0.05
C TYR A 476 -12.24 54.72 0.78
N GLN A 477 -10.95 55.08 0.86
CA GLN A 477 -10.47 56.25 1.61
C GLN A 477 -10.48 57.55 0.79
N LEU A 478 -11.02 57.53 -0.42
CA LEU A 478 -11.02 58.70 -1.29
C LEU A 478 -11.82 59.86 -0.67
N VAL A 479 -11.14 60.98 -0.45
CA VAL A 479 -11.75 62.26 -0.06
C VAL A 479 -11.46 63.26 -1.17
N ALA A 480 -12.50 63.83 -1.78
CA ALA A 480 -12.37 64.74 -2.93
C ALA A 480 -11.47 65.96 -2.63
N LEU A 481 -11.42 66.42 -1.38
CA LEU A 481 -10.51 67.49 -0.92
C LEU A 481 -9.02 67.17 -1.11
N ASN A 482 -8.62 65.89 -1.18
CA ASN A 482 -7.21 65.53 -1.37
C ASN A 482 -6.73 65.74 -2.82
N PHE A 483 -7.63 65.89 -3.79
CA PHE A 483 -7.31 66.21 -5.18
C PHE A 483 -7.41 67.71 -5.50
N VAL A 484 -8.02 68.48 -4.61
CA VAL A 484 -8.08 69.94 -4.73
C VAL A 484 -7.15 70.52 -3.67
N ASN A 485 -5.91 70.82 -4.06
CA ASN A 485 -5.10 71.77 -3.31
C ASN A 485 -5.75 73.16 -3.45
N THR A 486 -6.81 73.42 -2.67
CA THR A 486 -7.26 74.78 -2.41
C THR A 486 -6.23 75.38 -1.48
N GLY A 487 -5.18 75.99 -2.06
CA GLY A 487 -4.11 76.65 -1.33
C GLY A 487 -4.62 77.83 -0.49
N THR A 488 -5.30 77.54 0.61
CA THR A 488 -5.68 78.50 1.64
C THR A 488 -5.20 77.97 2.99
N VAL A 489 -4.04 78.49 3.38
CA VAL A 489 -3.48 78.53 4.74
C VAL A 489 -4.32 79.50 5.60
N PRO A 490 -4.03 79.69 6.91
CA PRO A 490 -4.47 78.95 8.10
C PRO A 490 -5.60 79.67 8.87
N MET A 491 -6.32 78.93 9.72
CA MET A 491 -6.72 79.28 11.10
C MET A 491 -7.25 78.04 11.80
#